data_AF-F4S2K2-F1
#
_entry.id   AF-F4S2K2-F1
#
_cell.length_a   1.000
_cell.length_b   1.000
_cell.length_c   1.000
_cell.angle_alpha   90.00
_cell.angle_beta   90.00
_cell.angle_gamma   90.00
#
_symmetry.space_group_name_H-M   'P 1'
#
loop_
_entity.id
_entity.type
_entity.pdbx_description
1 polymer ?
#
loop_
_entity_poly.entity_id
_entity_poly.type
_entity_poly.pdbx_seq_one_letter_code
_entity_poly.pdbx_strand_id
1 'polypeptide(L)'
;MSDCQFDPRHHAKGFLGEIFACFTHWSYEYHGRHALICGFRGIGEVITDLTIMDNERPWFLHNTFTGGLQSFALKHQCSSVCDAIGLTKPPPFYPLDA
;
A
#
# COMPACT_ATOMS: atom_id res chain seq x y z
N MET A 1 -10.13 14.43 4.05
CA MET A 1 -10.81 13.99 2.81
C MET A 1 -10.01 12.83 2.25
N SER A 2 -10.46 11.61 2.51
CA SER A 2 -9.73 10.35 2.25
C SER A 2 -10.10 9.78 0.88
N ASP A 3 -9.77 10.48 -0.20
CA ASP A 3 -9.94 9.94 -1.56
C ASP A 3 -8.74 9.05 -1.92
N CYS A 4 -8.78 7.87 -1.32
CA CYS A 4 -8.17 6.60 -1.71
C CYS A 4 -7.13 6.61 -2.84
N GLN A 5 -5.87 6.79 -2.44
CA GLN A 5 -4.67 6.58 -3.27
C GLN A 5 -4.58 5.17 -3.88
N PHE A 6 -5.34 4.20 -3.37
CA PHE A 6 -5.34 2.81 -3.81
C PHE A 6 -6.43 2.48 -4.85
N ASP A 7 -7.19 3.48 -5.31
CA ASP A 7 -8.11 3.25 -6.42
C ASP A 7 -7.33 2.96 -7.72
N PRO A 8 -7.76 1.98 -8.55
CA PRO A 8 -7.09 1.64 -9.80
C PRO A 8 -6.79 2.83 -10.71
N ARG A 9 -7.61 3.90 -10.66
CA ARG A 9 -7.41 5.11 -11.46
C ARG A 9 -6.12 5.88 -11.10
N HIS A 10 -5.56 5.65 -9.91
CA HIS A 10 -4.32 6.27 -9.44
C HIS A 10 -3.10 5.40 -9.73
N HIS A 11 -3.27 4.21 -10.31
CA HIS A 11 -2.16 3.34 -10.68
C HIS A 11 -1.54 3.78 -12.01
N ALA A 12 -0.21 3.71 -12.08
CA ALA A 12 0.46 3.69 -13.38
C ALA A 12 -0.11 2.52 -14.21
N LYS A 13 -0.19 2.69 -15.52
CA LYS A 13 -0.73 1.65 -16.41
C LYS A 13 0.36 0.65 -16.79
N GLY A 14 -0.06 -0.58 -17.09
CA GLY A 14 0.81 -1.65 -17.56
C GLY A 14 1.72 -2.22 -16.46
N PHE A 15 2.75 -2.94 -16.89
CA PHE A 15 3.57 -3.77 -16.03
C PHE A 15 4.25 -3.01 -14.87
N LEU A 16 4.71 -1.78 -15.11
CA LEU A 16 5.33 -0.97 -14.06
C LEU A 16 4.33 -0.62 -12.93
N GLY A 17 3.06 -0.37 -13.30
CA GLY A 17 2.00 -0.15 -12.31
C GLY A 17 1.71 -1.39 -11.49
N GLU A 18 1.73 -2.56 -12.12
CA GLU A 18 1.58 -3.85 -11.42
C GLU A 18 2.74 -4.10 -10.46
N ILE A 19 3.97 -3.75 -10.83
CA ILE A 19 5.14 -3.80 -9.94
C ILE A 19 4.94 -2.89 -8.74
N PHE A 20 4.50 -1.63 -8.93
CA PHE A 20 4.30 -0.70 -7.80
C PHE A 20 3.14 -1.10 -6.89
N ALA A 21 2.06 -1.62 -7.45
CA ALA A 21 0.97 -2.18 -6.66
C ALA A 21 1.44 -3.40 -5.86
N CYS A 22 2.24 -4.29 -6.48
CA CYS A 22 2.85 -5.43 -5.80
C CYS A 22 3.84 -4.99 -4.72
N PHE A 23 4.66 -3.97 -4.96
CA PHE A 23 5.60 -3.45 -3.97
C PHE A 23 4.90 -2.83 -2.77
N THR A 24 3.77 -2.12 -2.99
CA THR A 24 2.89 -1.68 -1.90
C THR A 24 2.44 -2.86 -1.05
N HIS A 25 1.93 -3.93 -1.69
CA HIS A 25 1.48 -5.13 -1.01
C HIS A 25 2.59 -5.86 -0.28
N TRP A 26 3.76 -6.01 -0.90
CA TRP A 26 4.92 -6.61 -0.28
C TRP A 26 5.34 -5.84 0.97
N SER A 27 5.41 -4.50 0.90
CA SER A 27 5.76 -3.68 2.07
C SER A 27 4.73 -3.82 3.20
N TYR A 28 3.46 -3.96 2.85
CA TYR A 28 2.37 -4.22 3.80
C TYR A 28 2.57 -5.52 4.57
N GLU A 29 2.81 -6.64 3.87
CA GLU A 29 3.03 -7.94 4.52
C GLU A 29 4.39 -8.00 5.23
N TYR A 30 5.44 -7.39 4.68
CA TYR A 30 6.78 -7.34 5.27
C TYR A 30 6.78 -6.68 6.65
N HIS A 31 5.95 -5.66 6.85
CA HIS A 31 5.79 -4.96 8.13
C HIS A 31 4.66 -5.53 8.99
N GLY A 32 4.26 -6.78 8.78
CA GLY A 32 3.20 -7.41 9.57
C GLY A 32 1.87 -6.67 9.50
N ARG A 33 1.62 -5.94 8.40
CA ARG A 33 0.40 -5.14 8.14
C ARG A 33 0.26 -3.86 8.97
N HIS A 34 1.33 -3.42 9.63
CA HIS A 34 1.37 -2.19 10.42
C HIS A 34 1.91 -0.98 9.64
N ALA A 35 2.54 -1.21 8.49
CA ALA A 35 3.03 -0.14 7.63
C ALA A 35 3.01 -0.53 6.15
N LEU A 36 2.99 0.44 5.24
CA LEU A 36 3.17 0.23 3.80
C LEU A 36 3.83 1.44 3.13
N ILE A 37 4.34 1.24 1.92
CA ILE A 37 4.84 2.30 1.04
C ILE A 37 3.91 2.42 -0.16
N CYS A 38 3.45 3.62 -0.46
CA CYS A 38 2.55 3.89 -1.59
C CYS A 38 2.81 5.26 -2.22
N GLY A 39 1.92 5.68 -3.11
CA GLY A 39 1.93 7.03 -3.68
C GLY A 39 3.05 7.28 -4.71
N PHE A 40 3.62 6.22 -5.29
CA PHE A 40 4.72 6.30 -6.25
C PHE A 40 4.41 7.29 -7.38
N ARG A 41 5.26 8.31 -7.50
CA ARG A 41 5.32 9.23 -8.64
C ARG A 41 6.69 9.12 -9.28
N GLY A 42 6.85 9.66 -10.48
CA GLY A 42 8.14 9.59 -11.15
C GLY A 42 8.04 9.78 -12.66
N ILE A 43 9.22 9.73 -13.29
CA ILE A 43 9.37 9.77 -14.74
C ILE A 43 10.51 8.83 -15.15
N GLY A 44 10.26 8.00 -16.16
CA GLY A 44 11.21 6.97 -16.61
C GLY A 44 11.51 5.97 -15.48
N GLU A 45 12.79 5.83 -15.14
CA GLU A 45 13.27 4.90 -14.12
C GLU A 45 13.42 5.54 -12.73
N VAL A 46 13.06 6.82 -12.58
CA VAL A 46 13.21 7.57 -11.32
C VAL A 46 11.87 7.65 -10.60
N ILE A 47 11.85 7.16 -9.35
CA ILE A 47 10.72 7.23 -8.43
C ILE A 47 10.92 8.43 -7.49
N THR A 48 9.90 9.26 -7.35
CA THR A 48 9.84 10.40 -6.42
C THR A 48 8.55 10.37 -5.58
N ASP A 49 8.52 11.19 -4.53
CA ASP A 49 7.32 11.50 -3.74
C ASP A 49 6.57 10.27 -3.19
N LEU A 50 7.30 9.29 -2.66
CA LEU A 50 6.70 8.16 -1.96
C LEU A 50 6.04 8.60 -0.64
N THR A 51 4.98 7.90 -0.28
CA THR A 51 4.32 8.04 1.02
C THR A 51 4.56 6.77 1.81
N ILE A 52 5.04 6.91 3.04
CA ILE A 52 5.05 5.81 4.01
C ILE A 52 3.81 5.99 4.89
N MET A 53 3.05 4.93 5.13
CA MET A 53 1.99 4.91 6.13
C MET A 53 2.41 3.91 7.20
N ASP A 54 2.49 4.32 8.47
CA ASP A 54 2.98 3.48 9.58
C ASP A 54 2.16 3.78 10.84
N ASN A 55 1.65 2.73 11.51
CA ASN A 55 0.85 2.84 12.73
C ASN A 55 1.66 2.68 14.03
N GLU A 56 2.90 2.19 13.96
CA GLU A 56 3.68 1.82 15.15
C GLU A 56 4.73 2.87 15.51
N ARG A 57 5.26 3.59 14.53
CA ARG A 57 6.47 4.38 14.74
C ARG A 57 6.19 5.83 15.15
N PRO A 58 6.84 6.36 16.22
CA PRO A 58 6.62 7.72 16.71
C PRO A 58 7.02 8.84 15.75
N TRP A 59 7.90 8.59 14.78
CA TRP A 59 8.23 9.59 13.75
C TRP A 59 7.07 9.82 12.78
N PHE A 60 6.02 9.01 12.87
CA PHE A 60 4.72 9.21 12.22
C PHE A 60 3.72 9.87 13.19
N LEU A 61 4.17 10.89 13.93
CA LEU A 61 3.34 11.71 14.81
C LEU A 61 2.16 12.30 13.99
N HIS A 62 0.93 11.89 14.34
CA HIS A 62 -0.38 12.36 13.83
C HIS A 62 -1.09 11.52 12.76
N ASN A 63 -0.77 10.23 12.58
CA ASN A 63 -1.72 9.34 11.90
C ASN A 63 -2.38 8.36 12.87
N THR A 64 -3.38 8.86 13.61
CA THR A 64 -4.26 8.01 14.44
C THR A 64 -5.23 7.17 13.61
N PHE A 65 -5.15 7.26 12.28
CA PHE A 65 -6.12 6.64 11.38
C PHE A 65 -5.46 5.50 10.61
N THR A 66 -5.67 4.28 11.11
CA THR A 66 -5.39 3.02 10.40
C THR A 66 -6.15 2.89 9.07
N GLY A 67 -7.06 3.83 8.77
CA GLY A 67 -7.89 3.84 7.56
C GLY A 67 -7.12 3.80 6.24
N GLY A 68 -5.87 4.28 6.18
CA GLY A 68 -5.03 4.12 4.99
C GLY A 68 -4.69 2.66 4.71
N LEU A 69 -4.16 1.96 5.72
CA LEU A 69 -3.83 0.53 5.67
C LEU A 69 -5.08 -0.34 5.46
N GLN A 70 -6.18 -0.02 6.14
CA GLN A 70 -7.46 -0.69 5.92
C GLN A 70 -7.99 -0.44 4.50
N SER A 71 -7.90 0.79 3.99
CA SER A 71 -8.33 1.07 2.63
C SER A 71 -7.49 0.34 1.60
N PHE A 72 -6.19 0.16 1.83
CA PHE A 72 -5.34 -0.68 0.99
C PHE A 72 -5.84 -2.13 1.00
N ALA A 73 -5.98 -2.74 2.17
CA ALA A 73 -6.41 -4.13 2.29
C ALA A 73 -7.77 -4.40 1.62
N LEU A 74 -8.70 -3.45 1.72
CA LEU A 74 -10.03 -3.55 1.10
C LEU A 74 -10.01 -3.39 -0.43
N LYS A 75 -9.16 -2.50 -0.96
CA LYS A 75 -9.19 -2.10 -2.37
C LYS A 75 -8.14 -2.79 -3.24
N HIS A 76 -7.06 -3.29 -2.63
CA HIS A 76 -5.99 -3.95 -3.37
C HIS A 76 -6.51 -5.19 -4.10
N GLN A 77 -6.14 -5.27 -5.38
CA GLN A 77 -6.37 -6.44 -6.22
C GLN A 77 -5.00 -6.95 -6.64
N CYS A 78 -4.69 -8.19 -6.25
CA CYS A 78 -3.47 -8.84 -6.67
C CYS A 78 -3.45 -8.99 -8.19
N SER A 79 -2.30 -8.71 -8.79
CA SER A 79 -1.99 -9.08 -10.17
C SER A 79 -1.12 -10.34 -10.19
N SER A 80 -0.83 -10.85 -11.39
CA SER A 80 0.11 -11.96 -11.57
C SER A 80 1.50 -11.69 -10.96
N VAL A 81 1.88 -10.41 -10.79
CA VAL A 81 3.13 -10.01 -10.14
C VAL A 81 3.10 -10.30 -8.63
N CYS A 82 1.94 -10.14 -7.97
CA CYS A 82 1.77 -10.53 -6.57
C CYS A 82 1.84 -12.04 -6.43
N ASP A 83 1.12 -12.76 -7.29
CA ASP A 83 1.06 -14.22 -7.29
C ASP A 83 2.46 -14.83 -7.51
N ALA A 84 3.25 -14.25 -8.42
CA ALA A 84 4.60 -14.71 -8.74
C ALA A 84 5.58 -14.68 -7.55
N ILE A 85 5.34 -13.82 -6.56
CA ILE A 85 6.14 -13.74 -5.33
C ILE A 85 5.43 -14.35 -4.12
N GLY A 86 4.32 -15.07 -4.34
CA GLY A 86 3.58 -15.79 -3.30
C GLY A 86 2.74 -14.90 -2.37
N LEU A 87 2.44 -13.66 -2.78
CA LEU A 87 1.53 -12.82 -2.01
C LEU A 87 0.08 -13.20 -2.31
N THR A 88 -0.72 -13.33 -1.26
CA THR A 88 -2.16 -13.57 -1.35
C THR A 88 -2.93 -12.31 -1.00
N LYS A 89 -4.15 -12.17 -1.52
CA LYS A 89 -5.02 -11.02 -1.21
C LYS A 89 -5.03 -10.71 0.31
N PRO A 90 -4.77 -9.45 0.70
CA PRO A 90 -4.81 -9.05 2.10
C PRO A 90 -6.16 -9.40 2.73
N PRO A 91 -6.19 -9.98 3.95
CA PRO A 91 -7.44 -10.15 4.67
C PRO A 91 -8.02 -8.78 5.03
N PRO A 92 -9.36 -8.65 5.11
CA PRO A 92 -9.98 -7.46 5.66
C PRO A 92 -9.55 -7.30 7.13
N PHE A 93 -8.80 -6.25 7.44
CA PHE A 93 -8.25 -6.02 8.77
C PHE A 93 -9.31 -5.45 9.74
N TYR A 94 -9.32 -5.96 10.99
CA TYR A 94 -10.15 -5.52 12.12
C TYR A 94 -9.23 -5.16 13.32
N PRO A 95 -9.73 -4.43 14.33
CA PRO A 95 -9.01 -3.34 15.00
C PRO A 95 -7.74 -3.76 15.75
N LEU A 96 -6.83 -2.79 15.90
CA LEU A 96 -5.88 -2.79 17.02
C LEU A 96 -6.72 -2.70 18.29
N ASP A 97 -6.58 -3.66 19.20
CA ASP A 97 -7.29 -3.66 20.48
C ASP A 97 -7.17 -2.29 21.17
N ALA A 98 -8.29 -1.85 21.77
CA ALA A 98 -8.48 -0.55 22.41
C ALA A 98 -7.58 -0.34 23.65
#